data_AF-A0A953DIK2-F1
#
_entry.id   AF-A0A953DIK2-F1
#
_cell.length_a   1.000
_cell.length_b   1.000
_cell.length_c   1.000
_cell.angle_alpha   90.00
_cell.angle_beta   90.00
_cell.angle_gamma   90.00
#
_symmetry.space_group_name_H-M   'P 1'
#
loop_
_entity.id
_entity.type
_entity.pdbx_description
1 polymer ?
#
loop_
_entity_poly.entity_id
_entity_poly.type
_entity_poly.pdbx_seq_one_letter_code
_entity_poly.pdbx_strand_id
1 'polypeptide(L)'
;MPLDNRKAQHVLQLVNRSYTGRQRSLVAVVLSAGSYSYRLIQGIVRPLHRLDPQIYDSEGQPPRPQADLLLIAPIGTDFTGVVYLADCTIASVAAVAAAAKYEVVEALPVGLLPGGTHVRVLLRRLR
;
A
#
# COMPACT_ATOMS: atom_id res chain seq x y z
N MET A 1 -26.57 -0.73 20.13
CA MET A 1 -27.37 -1.54 19.20
C MET A 1 -26.42 -2.47 18.44
N PRO A 2 -26.56 -3.80 18.55
CA PRO A 2 -25.74 -4.73 17.78
C PRO A 2 -26.07 -4.63 16.27
N LEU A 3 -25.06 -4.87 15.42
CA LEU A 3 -25.25 -4.96 13.98
C LEU A 3 -26.07 -6.20 13.65
N ASP A 4 -27.25 -6.01 13.04
CA ASP A 4 -28.02 -7.09 12.44
C ASP A 4 -27.20 -7.76 11.32
N ASN A 5 -27.27 -9.08 11.22
CA ASN A 5 -26.48 -9.90 10.30
C ASN A 5 -26.71 -9.48 8.83
N ARG A 6 -27.93 -9.03 8.49
CA ARG A 6 -28.24 -8.49 7.15
C ARG A 6 -27.46 -7.23 6.83
N LYS A 7 -27.35 -6.32 7.81
CA LYS A 7 -26.58 -5.08 7.66
C LYS A 7 -25.09 -5.39 7.57
N ALA A 8 -24.59 -6.32 8.39
CA ALA A 8 -23.19 -6.76 8.32
C ALA A 8 -22.83 -7.33 6.94
N GLN A 9 -23.66 -8.23 6.39
CA GLN A 9 -23.46 -8.79 5.05
C GLN A 9 -23.51 -7.73 3.95
N HIS A 10 -24.45 -6.78 4.03
CA HIS A 10 -24.53 -5.71 3.04
C HIS A 10 -23.28 -4.84 3.03
N VAL A 11 -22.75 -4.48 4.20
CA VAL A 11 -21.52 -3.67 4.25
C VAL A 11 -20.30 -4.46 3.76
N LEU A 12 -20.18 -5.75 4.08
CA LEU A 12 -19.10 -6.60 3.54
C LEU A 12 -19.14 -6.68 2.00
N GLN A 13 -20.33 -6.78 1.41
CA GLN A 13 -20.49 -6.79 -0.05
C GLN A 13 -20.10 -5.44 -0.67
N LEU A 14 -20.48 -4.32 -0.05
CA LEU A 14 -20.08 -2.98 -0.45
C LEU A 14 -18.56 -2.79 -0.38
N VAL A 15 -17.94 -3.28 0.70
CA VAL A 15 -16.48 -3.29 0.85
C VAL A 15 -15.86 -4.07 -0.31
N ASN A 16 -16.23 -5.34 -0.52
CA ASN A 16 -15.67 -6.13 -1.61
C ASN A 16 -15.84 -5.47 -2.99
N ARG A 17 -17.02 -4.93 -3.30
CA ARG A 17 -17.26 -4.18 -4.55
C ARG A 17 -16.38 -2.94 -4.68
N SER A 18 -16.09 -2.25 -3.58
CA SER A 18 -15.21 -1.08 -3.58
C SER A 18 -13.73 -1.42 -3.80
N TYR A 19 -13.35 -2.69 -3.61
CA TYR A 19 -12.00 -3.24 -3.81
C TYR A 19 -11.86 -3.89 -5.20
N THR A 20 -12.92 -4.48 -5.74
CA THR A 20 -12.92 -5.10 -7.09
C THR A 20 -12.52 -4.09 -8.16
N GLY A 21 -11.55 -4.46 -9.00
CA GLY A 21 -11.00 -3.61 -10.07
C GLY A 21 -10.02 -2.53 -9.62
N ARG A 22 -9.73 -2.41 -8.30
CA ARG A 22 -8.74 -1.48 -7.74
C ARG A 22 -7.52 -2.16 -7.15
N GLN A 23 -7.51 -3.49 -7.14
CA GLN A 23 -6.36 -4.28 -6.72
C GLN A 23 -5.25 -4.18 -7.77
N ARG A 24 -4.05 -3.91 -7.30
CA ARG A 24 -2.81 -3.97 -8.06
C ARG A 24 -1.85 -4.93 -7.40
N SER A 25 -1.03 -5.56 -8.21
CA SER A 25 0.07 -6.42 -7.76
C SER A 25 1.33 -5.58 -7.68
N LEU A 26 2.00 -5.65 -6.54
CA LEU A 26 3.34 -5.12 -6.32
C LEU A 26 4.24 -6.29 -5.94
N VAL A 27 5.53 -6.22 -6.25
CA VAL A 27 6.51 -7.22 -5.79
C VAL A 27 7.34 -6.63 -4.68
N ALA A 28 7.29 -7.25 -3.50
CA ALA A 28 8.22 -6.97 -2.43
C ALA A 28 9.54 -7.66 -2.67
N VAL A 29 10.62 -6.89 -2.62
CA VAL A 29 11.98 -7.38 -2.61
C VAL A 29 12.42 -7.50 -1.17
N VAL A 30 12.60 -8.73 -0.71
CA VAL A 30 12.95 -9.06 0.67
C VAL A 30 14.40 -9.52 0.72
N LEU A 31 15.20 -8.91 1.59
CA LEU A 31 16.55 -9.36 1.89
C LEU A 31 16.52 -10.14 3.20
N SER A 32 16.86 -11.43 3.14
CA SER A 32 16.97 -12.29 4.32
C SER A 32 18.21 -13.17 4.21
N ALA A 33 18.99 -13.24 5.28
CA ALA A 33 20.24 -14.02 5.33
C ALA A 33 21.18 -13.79 4.13
N GLY A 34 21.27 -12.55 3.63
CA GLY A 34 22.15 -12.17 2.52
C GLY A 34 21.63 -12.53 1.11
N SER A 35 20.43 -13.12 1.00
CA SER A 35 19.81 -13.46 -0.27
C SER A 35 18.54 -12.64 -0.52
N TYR A 36 18.36 -12.22 -1.77
CA TYR A 36 17.14 -11.55 -2.21
C TYR A 36 16.06 -12.56 -2.60
N SER A 37 14.83 -12.31 -2.15
CA SER A 37 13.64 -13.04 -2.55
C SER A 37 12.54 -12.08 -2.98
N TYR A 38 11.63 -12.58 -3.80
CA TYR A 38 10.56 -11.79 -4.42
C TYR A 38 9.21 -12.34 -3.98
N ARG A 39 8.38 -11.50 -3.38
CA ARG A 39 7.03 -11.89 -2.98
C ARG A 39 6.00 -10.96 -3.58
N LEU A 40 5.01 -11.53 -4.24
CA LEU A 40 3.90 -10.77 -4.79
C LEU A 40 2.94 -10.35 -3.67
N ILE A 41 2.60 -9.07 -3.64
CA ILE A 41 1.65 -8.45 -2.73
C ILE A 41 0.49 -7.95 -3.57
N GLN A 42 -0.73 -8.36 -3.21
CA GLN A 42 -1.94 -7.81 -3.79
C GLN A 42 -2.56 -6.82 -2.81
N GLY A 43 -2.81 -5.61 -3.28
CA GLY A 43 -3.41 -4.57 -2.46
C GLY A 43 -3.99 -3.45 -3.31
N ILE A 44 -4.66 -2.49 -2.66
CA ILE A 44 -5.11 -1.28 -3.35
C ILE A 44 -3.96 -0.29 -3.31
N VAL A 45 -3.54 0.20 -4.48
CA VAL A 45 -2.57 1.27 -4.60
C VAL A 45 -3.28 2.56 -4.98
N ARG A 46 -3.09 3.63 -4.21
CA ARG A 46 -3.67 4.95 -4.47
C ARG A 46 -2.59 6.02 -4.53
N PRO A 47 -2.59 6.89 -5.54
CA PRO A 47 -1.74 8.06 -5.52
C PRO A 47 -2.18 9.01 -4.40
N LEU A 48 -1.21 9.43 -3.59
CA LEU A 48 -1.36 10.53 -2.64
C LEU A 48 -0.90 11.81 -3.35
N HIS A 49 -1.56 12.17 -4.44
CA HIS A 49 -1.33 13.49 -5.03
C HIS A 49 -1.93 14.54 -4.09
N ARG A 50 -1.13 15.53 -3.72
CA ARG A 50 -1.65 16.70 -3.04
C ARG A 50 -2.62 17.42 -3.98
N LEU A 51 -3.87 17.50 -3.55
CA LEU A 51 -4.71 18.63 -3.92
C LEU A 51 -4.01 19.85 -3.33
N ASP A 52 -3.27 20.55 -4.20
CA ASP A 52 -2.65 21.87 -4.04
C ASP A 52 -2.42 22.32 -2.58
N PRO A 53 -1.18 22.26 -2.03
CA PRO A 53 -0.93 22.74 -0.68
C PRO A 53 -1.09 24.27 -0.66
N GLN A 54 -2.30 24.73 -0.32
CA GLN A 54 -2.60 26.16 -0.13
C GLN A 54 -1.84 26.78 1.05
N ILE A 55 -1.09 25.97 1.81
CA ILE A 55 -0.33 26.36 2.99
C ILE A 55 1.12 25.96 2.76
N TYR A 56 1.99 26.97 2.68
CA TYR A 56 3.44 26.80 2.67
C TYR A 56 3.95 26.28 4.02
N ASP A 57 5.09 25.59 4.03
CA ASP A 57 5.76 25.22 5.27
C ASP A 57 6.39 26.45 5.96
N SER A 58 7.01 26.23 7.12
CA SER A 58 7.68 27.30 7.88
C SER A 58 8.83 27.98 7.13
N GLU A 59 9.32 27.39 6.04
CA GLU A 59 10.37 27.95 5.18
C GLU A 59 9.78 28.68 3.96
N GLY A 60 8.45 28.78 3.87
CA GLY A 60 7.76 29.39 2.71
C GLY A 60 7.82 28.52 1.46
N GLN A 61 8.19 27.24 1.59
CA GLN A 61 8.24 26.28 0.48
C GLN A 61 6.94 25.46 0.42
N PRO A 62 6.53 24.98 -0.77
CA PRO A 62 5.43 24.03 -0.82
C PRO A 62 5.85 22.81 0.03
N PRO A 63 5.01 22.36 0.99
CA PRO A 63 5.49 21.38 1.95
C PRO A 63 5.96 20.11 1.22
N ARG A 64 6.95 19.39 1.71
CA ARG A 64 7.42 18.22 0.95
C ARG A 64 6.40 17.08 1.05
N PRO A 65 5.97 16.44 -0.05
CA PRO A 65 5.13 15.26 0.03
C PRO A 65 5.91 14.14 0.73
N GLN A 66 5.38 13.66 1.87
CA GLN A 66 6.04 12.60 2.64
C GLN A 66 5.99 11.24 1.95
N ALA A 67 4.92 10.98 1.18
CA ALA A 67 4.70 9.76 0.42
C ALA A 67 3.98 10.07 -0.90
N ASP A 68 4.28 9.28 -1.94
CA ASP A 68 3.71 9.42 -3.28
C ASP A 68 2.51 8.50 -3.48
N LEU A 69 2.55 7.31 -2.88
CA LEU A 69 1.51 6.29 -2.98
C LEU A 69 1.11 5.77 -1.59
N LEU A 70 -0.15 5.37 -1.46
CA LEU A 70 -0.68 4.59 -0.34
C LEU A 70 -1.01 3.18 -0.85
N LEU A 71 -0.40 2.17 -0.25
CA LEU A 71 -0.77 0.78 -0.40
C LEU A 71 -1.66 0.35 0.77
N ILE A 72 -2.80 -0.27 0.45
CA ILE A 72 -3.67 -0.94 1.43
C ILE A 72 -3.55 -2.43 1.16
N ALA A 73 -2.82 -3.13 2.03
CA ALA A 73 -2.57 -4.55 1.94
C ALA A 73 -3.37 -5.32 3.01
N PRO A 74 -3.70 -6.60 2.79
CA PRO A 74 -4.32 -7.45 3.81
C PRO A 74 -3.47 -7.54 5.09
N ILE A 75 -4.10 -7.70 6.26
CA ILE A 75 -3.40 -7.79 7.57
C ILE A 75 -2.32 -8.90 7.65
N GLY A 76 -2.44 -9.96 6.86
CA GLY A 76 -1.43 -11.03 6.79
C GLY A 76 -0.18 -10.68 5.98
N THR A 77 -0.12 -9.48 5.41
CA THR A 77 1.03 -9.05 4.61
C THR A 77 2.14 -8.58 5.55
N ASP A 78 3.16 -9.41 5.69
CA ASP A 78 4.36 -9.06 6.44
C ASP A 78 5.23 -8.11 5.61
N PHE A 79 5.84 -7.09 6.22
CA PHE A 79 6.81 -6.20 5.56
C PHE A 79 8.22 -6.33 6.15
N THR A 80 8.45 -7.31 7.01
CA THR A 80 9.76 -7.58 7.61
C THR A 80 10.80 -7.93 6.55
N GLY A 81 11.96 -7.27 6.60
CA GLY A 81 13.05 -7.48 5.66
C GLY A 81 12.81 -6.96 4.24
N VAL A 82 11.69 -6.27 3.99
CA VAL A 82 11.42 -5.61 2.70
C VAL A 82 12.37 -4.44 2.51
N VAL A 83 13.16 -4.46 1.44
CA VAL A 83 14.08 -3.38 1.08
C VAL A 83 13.36 -2.32 0.23
N TYR A 84 12.59 -2.77 -0.76
CA TYR A 84 11.74 -1.92 -1.59
C TYR A 84 10.62 -2.72 -2.23
N LEU A 85 9.60 -2.01 -2.72
CA LEU A 85 8.52 -2.56 -3.54
C LEU A 85 8.72 -2.16 -5.00
N ALA A 86 8.48 -3.09 -5.92
CA ALA A 86 8.49 -2.86 -7.36
C ALA A 86 7.07 -2.92 -7.92
N ASP A 87 6.70 -1.96 -8.76
CA ASP A 87 5.40 -1.95 -9.45
C ASP A 87 5.44 -2.89 -10.67
N CYS A 88 5.35 -4.19 -10.39
CA CYS A 88 5.24 -5.23 -11.38
C CYS A 88 4.33 -6.37 -10.92
N THR A 89 3.81 -7.11 -11.90
CA THR A 89 2.89 -8.23 -11.68
C THR A 89 3.60 -9.58 -11.58
N ILE A 90 4.91 -9.62 -11.82
CA ILE A 90 5.69 -10.87 -11.90
C ILE A 90 6.86 -10.77 -10.92
N ALA A 91 6.92 -11.73 -9.99
CA ALA A 91 7.99 -11.86 -9.01
C ALA A 91 9.27 -12.47 -9.64
N SER A 92 9.92 -11.74 -10.55
CA SER A 92 11.17 -12.15 -11.19
C SER A 92 12.21 -11.03 -11.17
N VAL A 93 13.50 -11.41 -11.20
CA VAL A 93 14.62 -10.47 -11.17
C VAL A 93 14.51 -9.43 -12.30
N ALA A 94 14.23 -9.89 -13.52
CA ALA A 94 14.13 -9.02 -14.70
C ALA A 94 12.95 -8.04 -14.60
N ALA A 95 11.78 -8.50 -14.14
CA ALA A 95 10.60 -7.65 -13.99
C ALA A 95 10.80 -6.60 -12.89
N VAL A 96 11.43 -6.99 -11.78
CA VAL A 96 11.74 -6.08 -10.66
C VAL A 96 12.78 -5.03 -11.06
N ALA A 97 13.77 -5.41 -11.87
CA ALA A 97 14.82 -4.49 -12.33
C ALA A 97 14.26 -3.37 -13.23
N ALA A 98 13.30 -3.69 -14.09
CA ALA A 98 12.69 -2.75 -15.05
C ALA A 98 11.53 -1.91 -14.46
N ALA A 99 10.98 -2.30 -13.32
CA ALA A 99 9.83 -1.66 -12.72
C ALA A 99 10.18 -0.39 -11.92
N ALA A 100 9.18 0.46 -11.71
CA ALA A 100 9.29 1.58 -10.78
C ALA A 100 9.44 1.05 -9.35
N LYS A 101 10.42 1.58 -8.62
CA LYS A 101 10.79 1.14 -7.27
C LYS A 101 10.27 2.15 -6.24
N TYR A 102 9.77 1.63 -5.12
CA TYR A 102 9.21 2.42 -4.04
C TYR A 102 9.80 1.95 -2.70
N GLU A 103 10.24 2.90 -1.88
CA GLU A 103 10.59 2.64 -0.49
C GLU A 103 9.33 2.61 0.37
N VAL A 104 9.36 1.77 1.41
CA VAL A 104 8.33 1.75 2.45
C VAL A 104 8.71 2.80 3.49
N VAL A 105 7.92 3.87 3.57
CA VAL A 105 8.13 4.96 4.54
C VAL A 105 7.56 4.56 5.90
N GLU A 106 6.34 4.01 5.90
CA GLU A 106 5.63 3.66 7.11
C GLU A 106 4.62 2.54 6.81
N ALA A 107 4.48 1.58 7.71
CA ALA A 107 3.48 0.50 7.63
C ALA A 107 2.71 0.42 8.95
N LEU A 108 1.41 0.76 8.93
CA LEU A 108 0.56 0.79 10.11
C LEU A 108 -0.63 -0.16 9.94
N PRO A 109 -0.92 -1.03 10.94
CA PRO A 109 -2.16 -1.76 10.98
C PRO A 109 -3.31 -0.80 11.28
N VAL A 110 -4.34 -0.81 10.44
CA VAL A 110 -5.54 0.02 10.58
C VAL A 110 -6.76 -0.88 10.56
N GLY A 111 -7.52 -0.84 11.66
CA GLY A 111 -8.83 -1.46 11.74
C GLY A 111 -9.85 -0.62 11.00
N LEU A 112 -10.53 -1.21 10.01
CA LEU A 112 -11.64 -0.56 9.32
C LEU A 112 -12.90 -1.38 9.59
N LEU A 113 -13.73 -0.94 10.54
CA LEU A 113 -15.03 -1.58 10.76
C LEU A 113 -15.99 -1.18 9.62
N PRO A 114 -16.71 -2.12 8.97
CA PRO A 114 -16.69 -3.58 9.11
C PRO A 114 -15.89 -4.29 8.01
N GLY A 115 -15.00 -3.59 7.29
CA GLY A 115 -14.17 -4.12 6.22
C GLY A 115 -12.93 -4.93 6.66
N GLY A 116 -12.76 -5.16 7.97
CA GLY A 116 -11.63 -5.88 8.54
C GLY A 116 -10.41 -5.01 8.81
N THR A 117 -9.36 -5.62 9.37
CA THR A 117 -8.08 -4.95 9.61
C THR A 117 -7.19 -5.07 8.38
N HIS A 118 -6.55 -3.98 7.98
CA HIS A 118 -5.63 -3.90 6.84
C HIS A 118 -4.31 -3.26 7.27
N VAL A 119 -3.25 -3.45 6.49
CA VAL A 119 -2.01 -2.69 6.65
C VAL A 119 -2.04 -1.53 5.66
N ARG A 120 -1.96 -0.31 6.19
CA ARG A 120 -1.73 0.90 5.40
C ARG A 120 -0.24 1.14 5.31
N VAL A 121 0.27 1.18 4.10
CA VAL A 121 1.69 1.35 3.81
C VAL A 121 1.88 2.61 2.98
N LEU A 122 2.62 3.57 3.51
CA LEU A 122 3.04 4.77 2.80
C LEU A 122 4.29 4.45 1.98
N LEU A 123 4.23 4.78 0.70
CA LEU A 123 5.27 4.48 -0.27
C LEU A 123 5.81 5.76 -0.90
N ARG A 124 7.12 5.88 -1.00
CA ARG A 124 7.80 6.95 -1.72
C ARG A 124 8.58 6.37 -2.90
N ARG A 125 8.58 7.06 -4.03
CA ARG A 125 9.30 6.60 -5.23
C ARG A 125 10.81 6.80 -5.05
N LEU A 126 11.57 5.73 -5.30
CA LEU A 126 13.04 5.78 -5.36
C LEU A 126 13.44 6.41 -6.72
N ARG A 127 14.36 7.38 -6.67
CA ARG A 127 14.91 8.08 -7.84
C ARG A 127 16.23 7.47 -8.26
#